data_AF-A0A1H7VGV6-F1
#
_entry.id   AF-A0A1H7VGV6-F1
#
_cell.length_a   1.000
_cell.length_b   1.000
_cell.length_c   1.000
_cell.angle_alpha   90.00
_cell.angle_beta   90.00
_cell.angle_gamma   90.00
#
_symmetry.space_group_name_H-M   'P 1'
#
loop_
_entity.id
_entity.type
_entity.pdbx_description
1 polymer ?
#
loop_
_entity_poly.entity_id
_entity_poly.type
_entity_poly.pdbx_seq_one_letter_code
_entity_poly.pdbx_strand_id
1 'polypeptide(L)'
;MANTIEEGDIYFFYRPRVDADKVRNLDDVQRLYLILVPDAVDTARLLLVGKKRMPEIVKDEPKSTTREWMINDLTGKPEKVGEALAPLEYETRTRGEREQGEAIPVAEGRYAILARNDSSRLAYRLTSPEKPHEAQTELGILAEASYVISVRNPAIDVPGFPDAKPDYPKSLQEKFAEKRWIDIDDSRLLDYEDAQLLLIGANDDLSEEGISITGKAALFKTLGLNEQEWPTEALGAGKLTEPRMKPESREPEGDFSKGGERGGRKARQTDSASGIAMALKGVDFPCRKADLVKQAKANDASKEIVEVLNELPGEQYETMADIQKAFGDVR
;
A
#
# COMPACT_ATOMS: atom_id res chain seq x y z
N MET A 1 -0.62 27.85 -21.80
CA MET A 1 0.68 27.14 -21.72
C MET A 1 0.76 26.52 -20.34
N ALA A 2 1.26 25.29 -20.21
CA ALA A 2 1.52 24.71 -18.89
C ALA A 2 2.58 25.56 -18.19
N ASN A 3 2.36 25.93 -16.93
CA ASN A 3 3.45 26.51 -16.13
C ASN A 3 4.07 25.39 -15.30
N THR A 4 5.35 25.10 -15.51
CA THR A 4 6.07 24.09 -14.73
C THR A 4 6.31 24.63 -13.33
N ILE A 5 5.85 23.88 -12.33
CA ILE A 5 6.03 24.17 -10.91
C ILE A 5 7.32 23.53 -10.42
N GLU A 6 7.57 22.30 -10.85
CA GLU A 6 8.71 21.50 -10.45
C GLU A 6 9.02 20.47 -11.53
N GLU A 7 10.28 20.11 -11.69
CA GLU A 7 10.75 19.00 -12.53
C GLU A 7 11.90 18.28 -11.83
N GLY A 8 12.14 17.03 -12.20
CA GLY A 8 13.21 16.24 -11.61
C GLY A 8 13.18 14.77 -11.98
N ASP A 9 13.83 13.95 -11.15
CA ASP A 9 13.86 12.50 -11.31
C ASP A 9 12.72 11.83 -10.54
N ILE A 10 12.16 10.77 -11.13
CA ILE A 10 11.13 9.93 -10.53
C ILE A 10 11.59 8.48 -10.50
N TYR A 11 11.45 7.83 -9.35
CA TYR A 11 11.82 6.44 -9.16
C TYR A 11 10.66 5.63 -8.58
N PHE A 12 10.54 4.39 -9.02
CA PHE A 12 9.51 3.46 -8.55
C PHE A 12 10.20 2.28 -7.87
N PHE A 13 9.74 1.95 -6.66
CA PHE A 13 10.22 0.79 -5.91
C PHE A 13 9.02 0.02 -5.36
N TYR A 14 9.09 -1.30 -5.30
CA TYR A 14 8.13 -2.07 -4.52
C TYR A 14 8.85 -2.84 -3.42
N ARG A 15 8.21 -3.04 -2.28
CA ARG A 15 8.73 -3.89 -1.22
C ARG A 15 7.89 -5.17 -1.15
N PRO A 16 8.52 -6.35 -1.32
CA PRO A 16 7.86 -7.63 -1.15
C PRO A 16 7.33 -7.84 0.27
N ARG A 17 6.36 -8.75 0.42
CA ARG A 17 5.93 -9.23 1.73
C ARG A 17 7.00 -10.10 2.38
N VAL A 18 7.10 -9.99 3.70
CA VAL A 18 8.06 -10.74 4.54
C VAL A 18 7.85 -12.27 4.47
N ASP A 19 6.64 -12.73 4.14
CA ASP A 19 6.25 -14.14 4.05
C ASP A 19 6.09 -14.67 2.62
N ALA A 20 6.42 -13.87 1.59
CA ALA A 20 6.32 -14.32 0.21
C ALA A 20 7.55 -15.15 -0.17
N ASP A 21 7.37 -16.46 -0.37
CA ASP A 21 8.43 -17.34 -0.89
C ASP A 21 8.94 -16.90 -2.27
N LYS A 22 8.08 -16.27 -3.07
CA LYS A 22 8.34 -15.67 -4.39
C LYS A 22 7.41 -14.49 -4.62
N VAL A 23 7.88 -13.47 -5.34
CA VAL A 23 7.01 -12.36 -5.78
C VAL A 23 6.47 -12.65 -7.17
N ARG A 24 5.17 -12.94 -7.28
CA ARG A 24 4.53 -13.32 -8.54
C ARG A 24 3.47 -12.33 -9.00
N ASN A 25 2.85 -11.62 -8.07
CA ASN A 25 1.75 -10.70 -8.34
C ASN A 25 1.66 -9.63 -7.24
N LEU A 26 0.65 -8.75 -7.33
CA LEU A 26 0.39 -7.72 -6.32
C LEU A 26 0.11 -8.21 -4.90
N ASP A 27 -0.40 -9.44 -4.70
CA ASP A 27 -0.67 -9.97 -3.36
C ASP A 27 0.63 -10.25 -2.59
N ASP A 28 1.71 -10.49 -3.32
CA ASP A 28 3.07 -10.67 -2.80
C ASP A 28 3.80 -9.33 -2.59
N VAL A 29 3.23 -8.22 -3.07
CA VAL A 29 3.74 -6.87 -2.83
C VAL A 29 3.15 -6.32 -1.53
N GLN A 30 4.01 -5.83 -0.65
CA GLN A 30 3.58 -5.18 0.59
C GLN A 30 3.34 -3.69 0.38
N ARG A 31 4.25 -3.00 -0.32
CA ARG A 31 4.23 -1.55 -0.52
C ARG A 31 4.73 -1.21 -1.93
N LEU A 32 4.14 -0.19 -2.55
CA LEU A 32 4.68 0.49 -3.72
C LEU A 32 5.09 1.91 -3.30
N TYR A 33 6.29 2.30 -3.69
CA TYR A 33 6.87 3.60 -3.42
C TYR A 33 7.08 4.36 -4.73
N LEU A 34 6.78 5.66 -4.67
CA LEU A 34 7.12 6.64 -5.68
C LEU A 34 8.08 7.64 -5.05
N ILE A 35 9.25 7.85 -5.66
CA ILE A 35 10.24 8.79 -5.16
C ILE A 35 10.32 9.95 -6.14
N LEU A 36 10.22 11.18 -5.63
CA LEU A 36 10.41 12.40 -6.41
C LEU A 36 11.65 13.13 -5.92
N VAL A 37 12.57 13.44 -6.83
CA VAL A 37 13.80 14.19 -6.55
C VAL A 37 13.80 15.43 -7.45
N PRO A 38 13.40 16.62 -6.94
CA PRO A 38 13.39 17.84 -7.73
C PRO A 38 14.80 18.25 -8.17
N ASP A 39 14.96 18.81 -9.37
CA ASP A 39 16.27 19.27 -9.87
C ASP A 39 16.79 20.50 -9.10
N ALA A 40 15.87 21.34 -8.64
CA ALA A 40 16.18 22.65 -8.07
C ALA A 40 16.68 22.61 -6.62
N VAL A 41 16.45 21.50 -5.91
CA VAL A 41 16.76 21.36 -4.48
C VAL A 41 17.34 19.97 -4.19
N ASP A 42 18.31 19.91 -3.27
CA ASP A 42 18.93 18.66 -2.83
C ASP A 42 18.02 17.93 -1.83
N THR A 43 16.88 17.44 -2.30
CA THR A 43 15.84 16.80 -1.50
C THR A 43 15.16 15.70 -2.31
N ALA A 44 14.73 14.64 -1.62
CA ALA A 44 13.93 13.56 -2.16
C ALA A 44 12.72 13.33 -1.27
N ARG A 45 11.61 12.95 -1.90
CA ARG A 45 10.34 12.61 -1.23
C ARG A 45 10.05 11.14 -1.49
N LEU A 46 9.91 10.35 -0.44
CA LEU A 46 9.45 8.96 -0.51
C LEU A 46 7.93 8.95 -0.30
N LEU A 47 7.18 8.66 -1.34
CA LEU A 47 5.72 8.60 -1.31
C LEU A 47 5.27 7.13 -1.30
N LEU A 48 4.43 6.75 -0.34
CA LEU A 48 3.79 5.43 -0.29
C LEU A 48 2.46 5.46 -1.06
N VAL A 49 2.26 4.53 -1.98
CA VAL A 49 1.04 4.39 -2.80
C VAL A 49 0.08 3.40 -2.15
N GLY A 50 -1.15 3.85 -1.83
CA GLY A 50 -2.10 3.13 -0.99
C GLY A 50 -2.49 1.73 -1.46
N LYS A 51 -2.94 1.59 -2.71
CA LYS A 51 -3.34 0.28 -3.31
C LYS A 51 -2.19 -0.49 -3.96
N LYS A 52 -0.93 -0.12 -3.70
CA LYS A 52 0.26 -0.82 -4.23
C LYS A 52 0.36 -0.84 -5.76
N ARG A 53 -0.43 -0.02 -6.45
CA ARG A 53 -0.48 0.12 -7.91
C ARG A 53 -0.79 1.57 -8.26
N MET A 54 -0.25 2.08 -9.35
CA MET A 54 -0.65 3.37 -9.90
C MET A 54 -2.11 3.34 -10.40
N PRO A 55 -2.83 4.47 -10.36
CA PRO A 55 -4.19 4.55 -10.86
C PRO A 55 -4.30 4.15 -12.34
N GLU A 56 -5.38 3.46 -12.70
CA GLU A 56 -5.68 3.19 -14.11
C GLU A 56 -6.05 4.49 -14.84
N ILE A 57 -5.63 4.58 -16.10
CA ILE A 57 -6.00 5.67 -17.00
C ILE A 57 -7.04 5.12 -17.97
N VAL A 58 -8.29 5.55 -17.79
CA VAL A 58 -9.43 5.09 -18.59
C VAL A 58 -10.00 6.30 -19.31
N LYS A 59 -10.11 6.22 -20.64
CA LYS A 59 -10.61 7.33 -21.48
C LYS A 59 -12.12 7.59 -21.30
N ASP A 60 -12.85 6.60 -20.76
CA ASP A 60 -14.29 6.66 -20.52
C ASP A 60 -14.61 6.40 -19.02
N GLU A 61 -15.69 7.05 -18.54
CA GLU A 61 -16.26 7.07 -17.17
C GLU A 61 -15.32 6.72 -15.99
N PRO A 62 -15.05 7.67 -15.07
CA PRO A 62 -14.13 7.44 -13.95
C PRO A 62 -14.60 6.29 -13.03
N LYS A 63 -13.80 5.22 -12.96
CA LYS A 63 -14.00 4.11 -12.00
C LYS A 63 -13.23 4.36 -10.69
N SER A 64 -13.54 3.63 -9.63
CA SER A 64 -12.76 3.70 -8.38
C SER A 64 -11.27 3.34 -8.56
N THR A 65 -10.92 2.58 -9.61
CA THR A 65 -9.54 2.22 -9.99
C THR A 65 -8.77 3.39 -10.60
N THR A 66 -9.47 4.46 -11.03
CA THR A 66 -8.84 5.67 -11.58
C THR A 66 -8.30 6.59 -10.51
N ARG A 67 -8.54 6.31 -9.22
CA ARG A 67 -8.14 7.16 -8.10
C ARG A 67 -7.27 6.40 -7.12
N GLU A 68 -6.19 7.02 -6.70
CA GLU A 68 -5.31 6.48 -5.68
C GLU A 68 -4.86 7.57 -4.71
N TRP A 69 -4.62 7.19 -3.46
CA TRP A 69 -3.99 8.10 -2.51
C TRP A 69 -2.51 7.77 -2.36
N MET A 70 -1.72 8.81 -2.11
CA MET A 70 -0.35 8.67 -1.66
C MET A 70 -0.14 9.43 -0.36
N ILE A 71 0.83 9.00 0.43
CA ILE A 71 1.28 9.73 1.62
C ILE A 71 2.80 9.91 1.55
N ASN A 72 3.29 11.07 1.96
CA ASN A 72 4.71 11.30 2.13
C ASN A 72 5.21 10.59 3.38
N ASP A 73 5.99 9.53 3.19
CA ASP A 73 6.55 8.70 4.27
C ASP A 73 7.87 9.30 4.81
N LEU A 74 8.64 9.98 3.95
CA LEU A 74 9.91 10.60 4.30
C LEU A 74 10.24 11.74 3.32
N THR A 75 10.65 12.88 3.86
CA THR A 75 11.32 13.95 3.09
C THR A 75 12.70 14.20 3.66
N GLY A 76 13.72 14.25 2.81
CA GLY A 76 15.08 14.52 3.25
C GLY A 76 16.07 14.48 2.11
N LYS A 77 17.36 14.35 2.42
CA LYS A 77 18.38 14.18 1.40
C LYS A 77 18.14 12.89 0.60
N PRO A 78 18.47 12.87 -0.72
CA PRO A 78 18.33 11.69 -1.56
C PRO A 78 18.94 10.41 -0.96
N GLU A 79 20.11 10.50 -0.33
CA GLU A 79 20.78 9.34 0.28
C GLU A 79 20.02 8.81 1.50
N LYS A 80 19.43 9.70 2.31
CA LYS A 80 18.59 9.30 3.45
C LYS A 80 17.33 8.56 2.98
N VAL A 81 16.78 8.95 1.83
CA VAL A 81 15.68 8.20 1.20
C VAL A 81 16.17 6.84 0.71
N GLY A 82 17.38 6.76 0.15
CA GLY A 82 18.02 5.49 -0.21
C GLY A 82 18.19 4.53 0.98
N GLU A 83 18.67 5.04 2.12
CA GLU A 83 18.80 4.27 3.37
C GLU A 83 17.47 3.66 3.83
N ALA A 84 16.35 4.39 3.69
CA ALA A 84 15.03 3.90 4.05
C ALA A 84 14.53 2.74 3.15
N LEU A 85 15.12 2.55 1.97
CA LEU A 85 14.81 1.45 1.06
C LEU A 85 15.59 0.18 1.38
N ALA A 86 16.62 0.27 2.22
CA ALA A 86 17.45 -0.87 2.62
C ALA A 86 16.63 -1.92 3.42
N PRO A 87 17.20 -3.11 3.67
CA PRO A 87 16.60 -4.08 4.56
C PRO A 87 16.37 -3.49 5.96
N LEU A 88 15.28 -3.91 6.60
CA LEU A 88 14.90 -3.47 7.94
C LEU A 88 14.86 -4.68 8.87
N GLU A 89 15.54 -4.59 10.01
CA GLU A 89 15.34 -5.52 11.13
C GLU A 89 14.27 -4.94 12.06
N TYR A 90 13.21 -5.70 12.36
CA TYR A 90 12.17 -5.25 13.29
C TYR A 90 11.64 -6.37 14.18
N GLU A 91 11.54 -6.09 15.48
CA GLU A 91 10.99 -7.03 16.45
C GLU A 91 9.46 -7.10 16.38
N THR A 92 8.91 -8.32 16.25
CA THR A 92 7.47 -8.54 16.39
C THR A 92 7.12 -9.07 17.76
N ARG A 93 6.11 -8.47 18.39
CA ARG A 93 5.60 -8.86 19.71
C ARG A 93 5.05 -10.30 19.79
N THR A 94 4.82 -10.94 18.65
CA THR A 94 4.16 -12.25 18.57
C THR A 94 5.02 -13.34 17.97
N ARG A 95 6.14 -13.02 17.30
CA ARG A 95 6.95 -14.00 16.53
C ARG A 95 8.45 -13.71 16.51
N GLY A 96 8.98 -12.90 17.44
CA GLY A 96 10.41 -12.58 17.52
C GLY A 96 10.89 -11.54 16.48
N GLU A 97 12.21 -11.39 16.36
CA GLU A 97 12.89 -10.59 15.33
C GLU A 97 12.47 -11.06 13.93
N ARG A 98 11.99 -10.14 13.09
CA ARG A 98 11.77 -10.37 11.67
C ARG A 98 12.64 -9.43 10.88
N GLU A 99 13.25 -9.97 9.84
CA GLU A 99 13.94 -9.17 8.85
C GLU A 99 12.97 -8.91 7.68
N GLN A 100 12.99 -7.71 7.15
CA GLN A 100 12.29 -7.32 5.93
C GLN A 100 13.36 -7.00 4.89
N GLY A 101 13.34 -7.74 3.77
CA GLY A 101 14.24 -7.47 2.66
C GLY A 101 14.05 -6.07 2.07
N GLU A 102 15.05 -5.61 1.32
CA GLU A 102 15.09 -4.30 0.67
C GLU A 102 13.90 -4.05 -0.27
N ALA A 103 13.60 -2.77 -0.52
CA ALA A 103 12.69 -2.38 -1.58
C ALA A 103 13.38 -2.51 -2.95
N ILE A 104 12.69 -3.03 -3.95
CA ILE A 104 13.25 -3.38 -5.26
C ILE A 104 12.91 -2.29 -6.28
N PRO A 105 13.91 -1.70 -6.98
CA PRO A 105 13.69 -0.72 -8.03
C PRO A 105 13.01 -1.39 -9.21
N VAL A 106 11.99 -0.74 -9.74
CA VAL A 106 11.22 -1.25 -10.89
C VAL A 106 11.21 -0.27 -12.06
N ALA A 107 11.34 1.03 -11.82
CA ALA A 107 11.47 1.99 -12.92
C ALA A 107 12.16 3.27 -12.45
N GLU A 108 12.82 3.95 -13.39
CA GLU A 108 13.34 5.32 -13.24
C GLU A 108 12.96 6.16 -14.45
N GLY A 109 12.82 7.46 -14.24
CA GLY A 109 12.44 8.41 -15.27
C GLY A 109 12.56 9.85 -14.80
N ARG A 110 11.99 10.73 -15.61
CA ARG A 110 11.92 12.17 -15.36
C ARG A 110 10.46 12.58 -15.19
N TYR A 111 10.19 13.53 -14.30
CA TYR A 111 8.84 14.04 -14.06
C TYR A 111 8.78 15.56 -14.15
N ALA A 112 7.57 16.06 -14.31
CA ALA A 112 7.22 17.45 -14.15
C ALA A 112 5.88 17.57 -13.42
N ILE A 113 5.78 18.54 -12.51
CA ILE A 113 4.53 19.01 -11.92
C ILE A 113 4.14 20.31 -12.61
N LEU A 114 2.94 20.34 -13.16
CA LEU A 114 2.46 21.44 -13.99
C LEU A 114 1.21 22.07 -13.38
N ALA A 115 1.13 23.39 -13.41
CA ALA A 115 -0.11 24.11 -13.18
C ALA A 115 -0.97 24.12 -14.46
N ARG A 116 -2.23 23.71 -14.34
CA ARG A 116 -3.32 23.97 -15.30
C ARG A 116 -4.32 24.94 -14.68
N ASN A 117 -5.25 25.43 -15.49
CA ASN A 117 -6.23 26.44 -15.06
C ASN A 117 -7.02 26.03 -13.80
N ASP A 118 -7.33 24.75 -13.63
CA ASP A 118 -8.18 24.24 -12.53
C ASP A 118 -7.65 22.93 -11.90
N SER A 119 -6.38 22.59 -12.13
CA SER A 119 -5.76 21.38 -11.58
C SER A 119 -4.25 21.43 -11.64
N SER A 120 -3.56 20.70 -10.76
CA SER A 120 -2.15 20.36 -11.00
C SER A 120 -2.01 18.98 -11.67
N ARG A 121 -0.96 18.84 -12.50
CA ARG A 121 -0.65 17.59 -13.20
C ARG A 121 0.71 17.07 -12.77
N LEU A 122 0.79 15.79 -12.40
CA LEU A 122 2.04 15.04 -12.33
C LEU A 122 2.20 14.29 -13.64
N ALA A 123 3.17 14.67 -14.44
CA ALA A 123 3.52 14.01 -15.70
C ALA A 123 4.89 13.35 -15.56
N TYR A 124 5.08 12.15 -16.13
CA TYR A 124 6.40 11.53 -16.19
C TYR A 124 6.65 10.80 -17.50
N ARG A 125 7.92 10.53 -17.76
CA ARG A 125 8.41 9.63 -18.80
C ARG A 125 9.55 8.77 -18.24
N LEU A 126 9.45 7.46 -18.44
CA LEU A 126 10.49 6.52 -18.03
C LEU A 126 11.74 6.66 -18.90
N THR A 127 12.89 6.50 -18.25
CA THR A 127 14.20 6.36 -18.90
C THR A 127 14.69 4.93 -18.82
N SER A 128 14.29 4.17 -17.79
CA SER A 128 14.56 2.73 -17.69
C SER A 128 13.45 2.03 -16.88
N PRO A 129 12.80 0.98 -17.42
CA PRO A 129 12.87 0.56 -18.82
C PRO A 129 12.16 1.56 -19.75
N GLU A 130 12.60 1.70 -21.00
CA GLU A 130 11.91 2.55 -21.99
C GLU A 130 10.49 2.05 -22.32
N LYS A 131 10.28 0.73 -22.20
CA LYS A 131 8.97 0.10 -22.41
C LYS A 131 8.65 -0.75 -21.18
N PRO A 132 7.47 -0.55 -20.56
CA PRO A 132 6.99 -1.40 -19.48
C PRO A 132 6.98 -2.88 -19.88
N HIS A 133 7.35 -3.72 -18.92
CA HIS A 133 7.30 -5.17 -19.00
C HIS A 133 6.33 -5.71 -17.93
N GLU A 134 6.44 -6.99 -17.57
CA GLU A 134 5.53 -7.67 -16.65
C GLU A 134 5.43 -6.96 -15.29
N ALA A 135 6.57 -6.64 -14.65
CA ALA A 135 6.60 -5.98 -13.35
C ALA A 135 5.99 -4.59 -13.37
N GLN A 136 6.35 -3.76 -14.37
CA GLN A 136 5.81 -2.40 -14.51
C GLN A 136 4.30 -2.44 -14.79
N THR A 137 3.87 -3.34 -15.67
CA THR A 137 2.45 -3.54 -16.01
C THR A 137 1.66 -3.99 -14.78
N GLU A 138 2.21 -4.89 -13.97
CA GLU A 138 1.60 -5.35 -12.71
C GLU A 138 1.58 -4.27 -11.61
N LEU A 139 2.37 -3.20 -11.75
CA LEU A 139 2.33 -2.06 -10.83
C LEU A 139 1.59 -0.84 -11.42
N GLY A 140 1.03 -0.97 -12.63
CA GLY A 140 0.32 0.12 -13.33
C GLY A 140 1.25 1.22 -13.83
N ILE A 141 2.54 0.95 -13.96
CA ILE A 141 3.55 1.91 -14.40
C ILE A 141 3.59 1.88 -15.93
N LEU A 142 3.34 3.02 -16.56
CA LEU A 142 3.34 3.20 -18.02
C LEU A 142 4.67 3.78 -18.49
N ALA A 143 4.95 3.75 -19.80
CA ALA A 143 6.16 4.33 -20.37
C ALA A 143 6.21 5.86 -20.17
N GLU A 144 5.05 6.48 -20.31
CA GLU A 144 4.77 7.86 -19.97
C GLU A 144 3.32 7.95 -19.52
N ALA A 145 3.01 8.93 -18.68
CA ALA A 145 1.67 9.14 -18.17
C ALA A 145 1.53 10.51 -17.53
N SER A 146 0.29 10.97 -17.41
CA SER A 146 -0.08 12.13 -16.61
C SER A 146 -1.25 11.80 -15.67
N TYR A 147 -1.18 12.39 -14.48
CA TYR A 147 -2.17 12.25 -13.43
C TYR A 147 -2.58 13.63 -12.95
N VAL A 148 -3.87 13.83 -12.69
CA VAL A 148 -4.29 14.95 -11.84
C VAL A 148 -3.80 14.66 -10.43
N ILE A 149 -3.09 15.63 -9.84
CA ILE A 149 -2.52 15.51 -8.50
C ILE A 149 -3.00 16.68 -7.64
N SER A 150 -3.42 16.38 -6.41
CA SER A 150 -3.90 17.39 -5.46
C SER A 150 -3.50 17.02 -4.04
N VAL A 151 -3.34 18.04 -3.18
CA VAL A 151 -2.97 17.87 -1.78
C VAL A 151 -4.22 17.87 -0.92
N ARG A 152 -4.36 16.86 -0.06
CA ARG A 152 -5.45 16.76 0.91
C ARG A 152 -5.32 17.84 1.97
N ASN A 153 -6.42 18.48 2.32
CA ASN A 153 -6.49 19.31 3.52
C ASN A 153 -6.46 18.44 4.79
N PRO A 154 -5.43 18.56 5.66
CA PRO A 154 -5.31 17.72 6.85
C PRO A 154 -6.31 18.08 7.97
N ALA A 155 -6.96 19.23 7.88
CA ALA A 155 -8.01 19.64 8.81
C ALA A 155 -9.36 18.99 8.53
N ILE A 156 -9.55 18.38 7.35
CA ILE A 156 -10.82 17.77 6.94
C ILE A 156 -10.67 16.25 6.91
N ASP A 157 -11.47 15.56 7.72
CA ASP A 157 -11.50 14.10 7.74
C ASP A 157 -12.19 13.55 6.47
N VAL A 158 -11.49 12.64 5.79
CA VAL A 158 -11.92 12.01 4.54
C VAL A 158 -11.79 10.49 4.70
N PRO A 159 -12.87 9.72 4.55
CA PRO A 159 -12.80 8.26 4.61
C PRO A 159 -11.85 7.66 3.58
N GLY A 160 -11.16 6.59 3.96
CA GLY A 160 -10.26 5.84 3.07
C GLY A 160 -8.81 6.35 3.02
N PHE A 161 -8.49 7.39 3.79
CA PHE A 161 -7.14 7.91 3.97
C PHE A 161 -6.60 7.60 5.38
N PRO A 162 -5.28 7.59 5.57
CA PRO A 162 -4.67 7.50 6.90
C PRO A 162 -5.07 8.67 7.81
N ASP A 163 -5.04 8.42 9.12
CA ASP A 163 -5.30 9.43 10.16
C ASP A 163 -4.11 10.39 10.37
N ALA A 164 -2.94 10.06 9.82
CA ALA A 164 -1.71 10.85 9.95
C ALA A 164 -1.84 12.24 9.30
N LYS A 165 -1.15 13.24 9.83
CA LYS A 165 -1.31 14.64 9.42
C LYS A 165 0.06 15.34 9.34
N PRO A 166 0.35 16.07 8.24
CA PRO A 166 1.60 16.81 8.09
C PRO A 166 1.66 18.00 9.04
N ASP A 167 2.86 18.30 9.53
CA ASP A 167 3.14 19.47 10.35
C ASP A 167 3.43 20.71 9.47
N TYR A 168 2.42 21.15 8.73
CA TYR A 168 2.55 22.33 7.87
C TYR A 168 2.71 23.62 8.70
N PRO A 169 3.60 24.56 8.31
CA PRO A 169 3.60 25.90 8.87
C PRO A 169 2.30 26.64 8.52
N LYS A 170 1.92 27.63 9.33
CA LYS A 170 0.68 28.41 9.15
C LYS A 170 0.50 28.95 7.73
N SER A 171 1.59 29.42 7.10
CA SER A 171 1.55 29.94 5.73
C SER A 171 1.11 28.90 4.68
N LEU A 172 1.41 27.61 4.89
CA LEU A 172 0.92 26.54 4.02
C LEU A 172 -0.48 26.07 4.45
N GLN A 173 -0.77 26.02 5.75
CA GLN A 173 -2.11 25.70 6.24
C GLN A 173 -3.18 26.66 5.72
N GLU A 174 -2.87 27.96 5.68
CA GLU A 174 -3.78 29.01 5.20
C GLU A 174 -4.17 28.85 3.71
N LYS A 175 -3.33 28.19 2.89
CA LYS A 175 -3.64 27.92 1.47
C LYS A 175 -4.86 27.00 1.29
N PHE A 176 -5.11 26.10 2.25
CA PHE A 176 -6.21 25.14 2.13
C PHE A 176 -7.58 25.79 2.27
N ALA A 177 -7.70 26.86 3.08
CA ALA A 177 -8.97 27.47 3.46
C ALA A 177 -10.01 26.38 3.82
N GLU A 178 -11.22 26.46 3.26
CA GLU A 178 -12.30 25.49 3.47
C GLU A 178 -12.30 24.34 2.43
N LYS A 179 -11.30 24.28 1.54
CA LYS A 179 -11.25 23.28 0.47
C LYS A 179 -10.76 21.94 1.01
N ARG A 180 -11.37 20.85 0.56
CA ARG A 180 -10.94 19.47 0.89
C ARG A 180 -9.62 19.09 0.23
N TRP A 181 -9.41 19.60 -0.98
CA TRP A 181 -8.20 19.39 -1.77
C TRP A 181 -7.79 20.72 -2.37
N ILE A 182 -6.48 20.92 -2.52
CA ILE A 182 -5.95 22.05 -3.27
C ILE A 182 -5.01 21.57 -4.37
N ASP A 183 -4.92 22.37 -5.41
CA ASP A 183 -3.89 22.24 -6.42
C ASP A 183 -2.52 22.54 -5.80
N ILE A 184 -1.50 21.90 -6.33
CA ILE A 184 -0.12 22.22 -6.00
C ILE A 184 0.21 23.51 -6.75
N ASP A 185 0.29 24.62 -6.04
CA ASP A 185 0.78 25.92 -6.54
C ASP A 185 2.16 26.28 -5.95
N ASP A 186 2.60 25.49 -4.97
CA ASP A 186 3.83 25.63 -4.20
C ASP A 186 4.34 24.22 -3.88
N SER A 187 5.49 23.84 -4.44
CA SER A 187 6.04 22.49 -4.28
C SER A 187 6.34 22.14 -2.82
N ARG A 188 6.51 23.14 -1.95
CA ARG A 188 6.71 22.92 -0.51
C ARG A 188 5.54 22.22 0.16
N LEU A 189 4.34 22.25 -0.41
CA LEU A 189 3.21 21.45 0.06
C LEU A 189 3.53 19.95 0.07
N LEU A 190 4.49 19.51 -0.76
CA LEU A 190 4.90 18.11 -0.86
C LEU A 190 6.05 17.75 0.07
N ASP A 191 6.72 18.71 0.74
CA ASP A 191 7.97 18.48 1.49
C ASP A 191 7.75 18.09 2.96
N TYR A 192 6.52 17.75 3.34
CA TYR A 192 6.16 17.44 4.72
C TYR A 192 5.77 15.98 4.81
N GLU A 193 6.40 15.25 5.73
CA GLU A 193 5.95 13.91 6.13
C GLU A 193 4.48 13.94 6.51
N ASP A 194 3.79 12.83 6.26
CA ASP A 194 2.34 12.67 6.36
C ASP A 194 1.50 13.54 5.41
N ALA A 195 2.09 14.33 4.52
CA ALA A 195 1.35 15.02 3.47
C ALA A 195 0.65 14.00 2.57
N GLN A 196 -0.67 14.11 2.45
CA GLN A 196 -1.49 13.17 1.70
C GLN A 196 -1.91 13.75 0.36
N LEU A 197 -1.81 12.95 -0.68
CA LEU A 197 -2.04 13.33 -2.07
C LEU A 197 -3.15 12.47 -2.66
N LEU A 198 -3.97 13.05 -3.52
CA LEU A 198 -4.91 12.33 -4.36
C LEU A 198 -4.41 12.37 -5.80
N LEU A 199 -4.27 11.18 -6.39
CA LEU A 199 -3.93 10.97 -7.78
C LEU A 199 -5.14 10.45 -8.54
N ILE A 200 -5.38 11.01 -9.72
CA ILE A 200 -6.41 10.56 -10.64
C ILE A 200 -5.79 10.36 -12.02
N GLY A 201 -5.96 9.18 -12.61
CA GLY A 201 -5.47 8.87 -13.96
C GLY A 201 -6.03 9.87 -14.98
N ALA A 202 -5.15 10.48 -15.78
CA ALA A 202 -5.55 11.47 -16.77
C ALA A 202 -5.25 11.02 -18.20
N ASN A 203 -3.98 10.96 -18.60
CA ASN A 203 -3.58 10.54 -19.95
C ASN A 203 -2.44 9.53 -19.94
N ASP A 204 -2.50 8.55 -20.84
CA ASP A 204 -1.49 7.50 -21.06
C ASP A 204 -0.33 7.95 -21.97
N ASP A 205 -0.32 9.23 -22.33
CA ASP A 205 0.74 9.91 -23.04
C ASP A 205 0.88 11.37 -22.56
N LEU A 206 1.86 12.11 -23.11
CA LEU A 206 2.13 13.52 -22.77
C LEU A 206 1.61 14.52 -23.82
N SER A 207 0.87 14.07 -24.84
CA SER A 207 0.48 14.91 -25.97
C SER A 207 -0.42 16.08 -25.56
N GLU A 208 -1.35 15.84 -24.63
CA GLU A 208 -2.24 16.87 -24.08
C GLU A 208 -1.56 17.79 -23.05
N GLU A 209 -0.41 17.38 -22.52
CA GLU A 209 0.28 18.17 -21.52
C GLU A 209 1.10 19.32 -22.15
N GLY A 210 1.39 19.27 -23.45
CA GLY A 210 2.11 20.35 -24.14
C GLY A 210 3.49 20.63 -23.53
N ILE A 211 4.13 19.58 -22.99
CA ILE A 211 5.50 19.60 -22.46
C ILE A 211 6.33 18.50 -23.13
N SER A 212 7.65 18.63 -23.05
CA SER A 212 8.57 17.56 -23.43
C SER A 212 9.48 17.25 -22.26
N ILE A 213 9.29 16.07 -21.66
CA ILE A 213 10.17 15.57 -20.60
C ILE A 213 11.39 14.91 -21.25
N THR A 214 12.57 15.42 -20.92
CA THR A 214 13.86 14.94 -21.45
C THR A 214 14.87 14.75 -20.31
N GLY A 215 16.02 14.15 -20.62
CA GLY A 215 17.05 13.82 -19.63
C GLY A 215 17.09 12.33 -19.30
N LYS A 216 18.06 11.96 -18.45
CA LYS A 216 18.21 10.60 -17.92
C LYS A 216 18.32 10.70 -16.41
N ALA A 217 17.50 9.91 -15.72
CA ALA A 217 17.62 9.74 -14.29
C ALA A 217 18.82 8.84 -13.96
N ALA A 218 19.30 8.88 -12.72
CA ALA A 218 20.45 8.11 -12.28
C ALA A 218 20.20 7.50 -10.89
N LEU A 219 19.19 6.63 -10.78
CA LEU A 219 18.63 6.12 -9.51
C LEU A 219 19.69 5.73 -8.48
N PHE A 220 20.64 4.87 -8.84
CA PHE A 220 21.65 4.37 -7.89
C PHE A 220 22.57 5.48 -7.39
N LYS A 221 23.02 6.35 -8.29
CA LYS A 221 23.87 7.48 -7.93
C LYS A 221 23.13 8.49 -7.07
N THR A 222 21.90 8.84 -7.46
CA THR A 222 21.09 9.87 -6.79
C THR A 222 20.70 9.43 -5.38
N LEU A 223 20.29 8.17 -5.20
CA LEU A 223 19.87 7.65 -3.90
C LEU A 223 21.01 7.09 -3.06
N GLY A 224 22.27 7.18 -3.52
CA GLY A 224 23.42 6.62 -2.80
C GLY A 224 23.39 5.09 -2.68
N LEU A 225 22.73 4.40 -3.61
CA LEU A 225 22.58 2.94 -3.60
C LEU A 225 23.68 2.28 -4.44
N ASN A 226 24.09 1.08 -4.03
CA ASN A 226 25.05 0.27 -4.80
C ASN A 226 24.31 -0.69 -5.74
N GLU A 227 24.38 -0.42 -7.04
CA GLU A 227 23.77 -1.25 -8.09
C GLU A 227 24.21 -2.72 -8.03
N GLN A 228 25.46 -2.98 -7.60
CA GLN A 228 25.98 -4.34 -7.50
C GLN A 228 25.43 -5.09 -6.30
N GLU A 229 24.87 -4.40 -5.30
CA GLU A 229 24.31 -4.99 -4.08
C GLU A 229 22.78 -5.04 -4.12
N TRP A 230 22.14 -4.31 -5.04
CA TRP A 230 20.70 -4.21 -5.15
C TRP A 230 20.10 -5.15 -6.22
N PRO A 231 18.88 -5.71 -6.04
CA PRO A 231 18.21 -6.46 -7.10
C PRO A 231 17.76 -5.52 -8.23
N THR A 232 18.25 -5.73 -9.45
CA THR A 232 17.99 -4.85 -10.61
C THR A 232 17.19 -5.52 -11.73
N GLU A 233 16.82 -6.78 -11.56
CA GLU A 233 16.10 -7.57 -12.58
C GLU A 233 14.71 -6.99 -12.90
N ALA A 234 14.01 -6.44 -11.90
CA ALA A 234 12.75 -5.74 -12.10
C ALA A 234 12.93 -4.45 -12.92
N LEU A 235 14.00 -3.70 -12.67
CA LEU A 235 14.35 -2.48 -13.41
C LEU A 235 14.76 -2.79 -14.86
N GLY A 236 15.61 -3.80 -15.07
CA GLY A 236 16.20 -4.11 -16.38
C GLY A 236 15.41 -5.11 -17.22
N ALA A 237 15.17 -6.30 -16.68
CA ALA A 237 14.48 -7.39 -17.39
C ALA A 237 12.95 -7.35 -17.21
N GLY A 238 12.46 -6.47 -16.33
CA GLY A 238 11.03 -6.24 -16.18
C GLY A 238 10.26 -7.36 -15.50
N LYS A 239 10.94 -8.22 -14.74
CA LYS A 239 10.34 -9.34 -14.00
C LYS A 239 10.21 -8.99 -12.53
N LEU A 240 9.13 -9.41 -11.88
CA LEU A 240 9.07 -9.33 -10.42
C LEU A 240 10.19 -10.21 -9.84
N THR A 241 10.84 -9.67 -8.82
CA THR A 241 12.13 -10.13 -8.29
C THR A 241 12.01 -10.25 -6.78
N GLU A 242 12.77 -11.16 -6.20
CA GLU A 242 12.87 -11.33 -4.76
C GLU A 242 13.95 -10.41 -4.18
N PRO A 243 13.85 -9.99 -2.91
CA PRO A 243 14.97 -9.32 -2.24
C PRO A 243 16.18 -10.25 -2.21
N ARG A 244 17.38 -9.70 -2.39
CA ARG A 244 18.64 -10.43 -2.23
C ARG A 244 18.86 -10.83 -0.78
N MET A 245 18.50 -9.96 0.15
CA MET A 245 18.49 -10.30 1.57
C MET A 245 17.22 -11.11 1.84
N LYS A 246 17.38 -12.43 1.96
CA LYS A 246 16.31 -13.32 2.41
C LYS A 246 16.33 -13.32 3.94
N PRO A 247 15.24 -12.89 4.61
CA PRO A 247 15.12 -13.04 6.05
C PRO A 247 15.44 -14.47 6.44
N GLU A 248 16.24 -14.70 7.49
CA GLU A 248 16.36 -16.05 8.03
C GLU A 248 14.95 -16.56 8.37
N SER A 249 14.51 -17.62 7.68
CA SER A 249 13.28 -18.31 8.03
C SER A 249 13.52 -19.06 9.34
N ARG A 250 13.46 -18.37 10.48
CA ARG A 250 13.37 -19.05 11.77
C ARG A 250 12.00 -19.73 11.83
N GLU A 251 11.99 -21.03 12.10
CA GLU A 251 10.76 -21.70 12.51
C GLU A 251 10.16 -20.87 13.65
N PRO A 252 8.89 -20.46 13.56
CA PRO A 252 8.29 -19.64 14.60
C PRO A 252 8.40 -20.36 15.93
N GLU A 253 9.15 -19.78 16.87
CA GLU A 253 9.18 -20.24 18.25
C GLU A 253 7.82 -19.94 18.89
N GLY A 254 6.95 -20.94 18.90
CA GLY A 254 5.65 -20.85 19.55
C GLY A 254 4.64 -21.87 19.03
N ASP A 255 3.93 -22.50 19.96
CA ASP A 255 2.81 -23.37 19.65
C ASP A 255 1.67 -22.57 18.98
N PHE A 256 1.45 -22.80 17.69
CA PHE A 256 0.37 -22.21 16.89
C PHE A 256 -1.04 -22.51 17.44
N SER A 257 -1.19 -23.45 18.39
CA SER A 257 -2.46 -23.68 19.08
C SER A 257 -2.87 -22.51 19.99
N LYS A 258 -1.95 -21.57 20.25
CA LYS A 258 -2.17 -20.37 21.07
C LYS A 258 -2.10 -19.10 20.22
N GLY A 259 -3.22 -18.75 19.59
CA GLY A 259 -3.40 -17.42 19.01
C GLY A 259 -3.12 -16.29 20.01
N GLY A 260 -2.60 -15.16 19.53
CA GLY A 260 -2.14 -14.05 20.37
C GLY A 260 -3.22 -13.56 21.36
N GLU A 261 -2.86 -13.46 22.64
CA GLU A 261 -3.81 -13.24 23.76
C GLU A 261 -4.66 -11.95 23.63
N ARG A 262 -4.17 -10.94 22.92
CA ARG A 262 -4.89 -9.66 22.71
C ARG A 262 -5.86 -9.68 21.52
N GLY A 263 -5.47 -10.27 20.39
CA GLY A 263 -6.36 -10.42 19.22
C GLY A 263 -7.42 -11.49 19.44
N GLY A 264 -7.04 -12.58 20.12
CA GLY A 264 -7.94 -13.67 20.49
C GLY A 264 -9.07 -13.21 21.40
N ARG A 265 -8.85 -12.31 22.37
CA ARG A 265 -9.92 -11.86 23.27
C ARG A 265 -11.01 -11.02 22.59
N LYS A 266 -10.67 -10.15 21.62
CA LYS A 266 -11.66 -9.38 20.86
C LYS A 266 -12.37 -10.22 19.80
N ALA A 267 -11.63 -11.08 19.08
CA ALA A 267 -12.23 -11.98 18.08
C ALA A 267 -13.12 -13.07 18.71
N ARG A 268 -12.83 -13.51 19.95
CA ARG A 268 -13.64 -14.47 20.73
C ARG A 268 -15.09 -14.04 20.93
N GLN A 269 -15.36 -12.74 20.88
CA GLN A 269 -16.69 -12.20 21.18
C GLN A 269 -17.49 -11.81 19.93
N THR A 270 -16.89 -11.87 18.74
CA THR A 270 -17.56 -11.52 17.48
C THR A 270 -18.21 -12.74 16.83
N ASP A 271 -19.31 -12.52 16.10
CA ASP A 271 -20.00 -13.49 15.24
C ASP A 271 -19.22 -13.92 13.97
N SER A 272 -17.89 -13.75 13.97
CA SER A 272 -17.05 -14.11 12.83
C SER A 272 -16.74 -15.61 12.80
N ALA A 273 -16.33 -16.13 11.63
CA ALA A 273 -16.00 -17.54 11.45
C ALA A 273 -14.91 -18.04 12.44
N SER A 274 -13.97 -17.16 12.81
CA SER A 274 -12.94 -17.46 13.80
C SER A 274 -13.48 -17.42 15.24
N GLY A 275 -14.42 -16.52 15.55
CA GLY A 275 -15.14 -16.48 16.81
C GLY A 275 -15.93 -17.77 17.06
N ILE A 276 -16.63 -18.28 16.04
CA ILE A 276 -17.42 -19.52 16.11
C ILE A 276 -16.52 -20.75 16.26
N ALA A 277 -15.47 -20.85 15.44
CA ALA A 277 -14.52 -21.97 15.55
C ALA A 277 -13.90 -22.04 16.96
N MET A 278 -13.71 -20.89 17.61
CA MET A 278 -13.21 -20.83 18.98
C MET A 278 -14.29 -21.16 20.02
N ALA A 279 -15.52 -20.67 19.84
CA ALA A 279 -16.66 -21.00 20.70
C ALA A 279 -16.99 -22.50 20.67
N LEU A 280 -16.78 -23.16 19.54
CA LEU A 280 -17.05 -24.58 19.34
C LEU A 280 -15.79 -25.46 19.54
N LYS A 281 -14.70 -24.90 20.04
CA LYS A 281 -13.47 -25.66 20.29
C LYS A 281 -13.75 -26.82 21.25
N GLY A 282 -13.38 -28.03 20.83
CA GLY A 282 -13.58 -29.26 21.60
C GLY A 282 -14.95 -29.92 21.41
N VAL A 283 -15.75 -29.50 20.43
CA VAL A 283 -16.93 -30.26 20.02
C VAL A 283 -16.52 -31.56 19.31
N ASP A 284 -17.12 -32.66 19.70
CA ASP A 284 -16.97 -33.95 19.01
C ASP A 284 -18.01 -34.07 17.90
N PHE A 285 -17.59 -34.58 16.74
CA PHE A 285 -18.47 -34.83 15.60
C PHE A 285 -18.79 -36.33 15.47
N PRO A 286 -20.00 -36.70 15.01
CA PRO A 286 -21.08 -35.79 14.63
C PRO A 286 -21.83 -35.20 15.84
N CYS A 287 -22.37 -33.99 15.68
CA CYS A 287 -23.06 -33.28 16.76
C CYS A 287 -24.37 -32.63 16.29
N ARG A 288 -25.23 -32.26 17.23
CA ARG A 288 -26.48 -31.52 16.96
C ARG A 288 -26.39 -30.10 17.50
N LYS A 289 -27.29 -29.24 17.03
CA LYS A 289 -27.42 -27.84 17.49
C LYS A 289 -27.35 -27.68 19.02
N ALA A 290 -28.00 -28.56 19.78
CA ALA A 290 -27.98 -28.52 21.24
C ALA A 290 -26.56 -28.69 21.82
N ASP A 291 -25.73 -29.53 21.21
CA ASP A 291 -24.34 -29.76 21.61
C ASP A 291 -23.46 -28.57 21.27
N LEU A 292 -23.71 -27.91 20.13
CA LEU A 292 -23.04 -26.67 19.74
C LEU A 292 -23.30 -25.54 20.73
N VAL A 293 -24.56 -25.32 21.08
CA VAL A 293 -24.96 -24.28 22.06
C VAL A 293 -24.40 -24.60 23.44
N LYS A 294 -24.40 -25.88 23.84
CA LYS A 294 -23.82 -26.33 25.11
C LYS A 294 -22.31 -26.09 25.15
N GLN A 295 -21.59 -26.44 24.09
CA GLN A 295 -20.15 -26.25 23.98
C GLN A 295 -19.77 -24.77 23.94
N ALA A 296 -20.51 -23.95 23.19
CA ALA A 296 -20.32 -22.50 23.14
C ALA A 296 -20.49 -21.83 24.52
N LYS A 297 -21.51 -22.25 25.28
CA LYS A 297 -21.71 -21.76 26.65
C LYS A 297 -20.60 -22.23 27.60
N ALA A 298 -20.13 -23.48 27.46
CA ALA A 298 -19.01 -24.00 28.26
C ALA A 298 -17.70 -23.24 27.99
N ASN A 299 -17.55 -22.70 26.77
CA ASN A 299 -16.41 -21.90 26.36
C ASN A 299 -16.59 -20.38 26.57
N ASP A 300 -17.61 -19.95 27.32
CA ASP A 300 -17.90 -18.53 27.63
C ASP A 300 -18.09 -17.64 26.38
N ALA A 301 -18.77 -18.17 25.35
CA ALA A 301 -19.08 -17.44 24.13
C ALA A 301 -20.06 -16.28 24.38
N SER A 302 -19.98 -15.22 23.55
CA SER A 302 -20.88 -14.06 23.64
C SER A 302 -22.34 -14.45 23.37
N LYS A 303 -23.28 -13.66 23.89
CA LYS A 303 -24.72 -13.88 23.66
C LYS A 303 -25.07 -13.89 22.18
N GLU A 304 -24.42 -13.03 21.39
CA GLU A 304 -24.54 -12.95 19.94
C GLU A 304 -24.21 -14.30 19.27
N ILE A 305 -23.09 -14.93 19.63
CA ILE A 305 -22.71 -16.25 19.09
C ILE A 305 -23.73 -17.32 19.49
N VAL A 306 -24.22 -17.28 20.73
CA VAL A 306 -25.23 -18.23 21.21
C VAL A 306 -26.57 -18.06 20.49
N GLU A 307 -26.98 -16.83 20.19
CA GLU A 307 -28.20 -16.52 19.44
C GLU A 307 -28.12 -17.09 18.02
N VAL A 308 -27.03 -16.84 17.28
CA VAL A 308 -26.91 -17.39 15.92
C VAL A 308 -26.83 -18.91 15.91
N LEU A 309 -26.14 -19.53 16.89
CA LEU A 309 -26.14 -20.99 17.01
C LEU A 309 -27.53 -21.58 17.27
N ASN A 310 -28.46 -20.83 17.88
CA ASN A 310 -29.84 -21.27 18.05
C ASN A 310 -30.68 -21.18 16.76
N GLU A 311 -30.32 -20.27 15.85
CA GLU A 311 -30.97 -20.07 14.55
C GLU A 311 -30.57 -21.13 13.52
N LEU A 312 -29.47 -21.85 13.76
CA LEU A 312 -29.05 -22.96 12.90
C LEU A 312 -30.16 -24.03 12.72
N PRO A 313 -30.22 -24.68 11.55
CA PRO A 313 -31.11 -25.81 11.31
C PRO A 313 -30.96 -26.91 12.37
N GLY A 314 -32.05 -27.63 12.65
CA GLY A 314 -32.07 -28.75 13.60
C GLY A 314 -31.41 -30.04 13.07
N GLU A 315 -30.42 -29.91 12.19
CA GLU A 315 -29.77 -31.01 11.49
C GLU A 315 -28.55 -31.54 12.27
N GLN A 316 -28.01 -32.67 11.83
CA GLN A 316 -26.79 -33.24 12.38
C GLN A 316 -25.60 -32.73 11.56
N TYR A 317 -24.60 -32.20 12.24
CA TYR A 317 -23.38 -31.68 11.64
C TYR A 317 -22.29 -32.72 11.75
N GLU A 318 -21.68 -33.08 10.62
CA GLU A 318 -20.64 -34.10 10.54
C GLU A 318 -19.24 -33.49 10.67
N THR A 319 -19.09 -32.22 10.32
CA THR A 319 -17.81 -31.51 10.36
C THR A 319 -17.99 -30.03 10.73
N MET A 320 -16.89 -29.39 11.11
CA MET A 320 -16.85 -27.94 11.33
C MET A 320 -17.20 -27.15 10.06
N ALA A 321 -16.89 -27.69 8.88
CA ALA A 321 -17.23 -27.05 7.60
C ALA A 321 -18.75 -26.99 7.38
N ASP A 322 -19.49 -28.02 7.81
CA ASP A 322 -20.96 -28.05 7.71
C ASP A 322 -21.59 -26.95 8.57
N ILE A 323 -21.02 -26.70 9.75
CA ILE A 323 -21.46 -25.64 10.66
C ILE A 323 -21.14 -24.27 10.05
N GLN A 324 -19.93 -24.06 9.51
CA GLN A 324 -19.55 -22.80 8.87
C GLN A 324 -20.41 -22.50 7.65
N LYS A 325 -20.78 -23.52 6.88
CA LYS A 325 -21.70 -23.41 5.74
C LYS A 325 -23.10 -23.01 6.20
N ALA A 326 -23.66 -23.74 7.18
CA ALA A 326 -24.98 -23.44 7.72
C ALA A 326 -25.04 -22.04 8.38
N PHE A 327 -23.94 -21.57 8.95
CA PHE A 327 -23.83 -20.21 9.46
C PHE A 327 -23.84 -19.16 8.35
N GLY A 328 -23.13 -19.40 7.23
CA GLY A 328 -23.15 -18.52 6.06
C GLY A 328 -24.54 -18.36 5.44
N ASP A 329 -25.41 -19.36 5.60
CA ASP A 329 -26.78 -19.35 5.08
C ASP A 329 -27.79 -18.64 6.01
N VAL A 330 -27.44 -18.44 7.29
CA VAL A 330 -28.31 -17.77 8.30
C VAL A 330 -28.01 -16.26 8.41
N ARG A 331 -26.87 -15.80 7.90
CA ARG A 331 -26.41 -14.40 7.98
C ARG A 331 -26.87 -13.51 6.83
#